data_AF-A0A1P8UFB3-F1
#
_entry.id   AF-A0A1P8UFB3-F1
#
_cell.length_a   1.000
_cell.length_b   1.000
_cell.length_c   1.000
_cell.angle_alpha   90.00
_cell.angle_beta   90.00
_cell.angle_gamma   90.00
#
_symmetry.space_group_name_H-M   'P 1'
#
loop_
_entity.id
_entity.type
_entity.pdbx_description
1 polymer ?
#
loop_
_entity_poly.entity_id
_entity_poly.type
_entity_poly.pdbx_seq_one_letter_code
_entity_poly.pdbx_strand_id
1 'polypeptide(L)'
;MAARKTPFRRAMIGGRTLWGVDYPLAVANMMFAAAFVAVGHLWWWIAVAVMIHGLLRMAYRADPDMFKVYIKYVKQGHQYEPAWHPDSKNPPPGGWA
;
A
#
# COMPACT_ATOMS: atom_id res chain seq x y z
N MET A 1 -31.35 -0.73 13.64
CA MET A 1 -30.15 -0.78 12.76
C MET A 1 -28.99 -1.31 13.58
N ALA A 2 -28.50 -2.52 13.29
CA ALA A 2 -27.34 -3.08 13.99
C ALA A 2 -26.07 -2.32 13.56
N ALA A 3 -25.33 -1.75 14.53
CA ALA A 3 -24.10 -1.03 14.24
C ALA A 3 -23.05 -1.99 13.66
N ARG A 4 -22.57 -1.71 12.43
CA ARG A 4 -21.52 -2.50 11.79
C ARG A 4 -20.21 -2.34 12.56
N LYS A 5 -19.75 -3.41 13.21
CA LYS A 5 -18.42 -3.43 13.85
C LYS A 5 -17.34 -3.66 12.78
N THR A 6 -16.69 -2.61 12.32
CA THR A 6 -15.53 -2.72 11.44
C THR A 6 -14.24 -2.79 12.27
N PRO A 7 -13.39 -3.82 12.10
CA PRO A 7 -12.14 -3.91 12.83
C PRO A 7 -11.21 -2.76 12.43
N PHE A 8 -10.74 -2.03 13.43
CA PHE A 8 -9.84 -0.93 13.23
C PHE A 8 -8.42 -1.46 12.96
N ARG A 9 -7.89 -1.22 11.75
CA ARG A 9 -6.56 -1.66 11.33
C ARG A 9 -5.57 -0.52 11.52
N ARG A 10 -4.38 -0.83 12.02
CA ARG A 10 -3.33 0.15 12.30
C ARG A 10 -2.88 0.91 11.04
N ALA A 11 -2.95 0.27 9.87
CA ALA A 11 -2.88 0.89 8.56
C ALA A 11 -3.81 2.10 8.31
N MET A 12 -4.94 2.22 9.04
CA MET A 12 -5.86 3.36 8.90
C MET A 12 -5.42 4.60 9.70
N ILE A 13 -4.53 4.45 10.69
CA ILE A 13 -3.89 5.58 11.42
C ILE A 13 -2.45 5.79 10.96
N GLY A 14 -1.84 4.74 10.39
CA GLY A 14 -0.45 4.74 9.98
C GLY A 14 -0.13 5.84 8.97
N GLY A 15 1.12 6.34 9.05
CA GLY A 15 1.65 7.29 8.08
C GLY A 15 1.58 6.77 6.65
N ARG A 16 1.67 7.69 5.68
CA ARG A 16 1.68 7.35 4.26
C ARG A 16 2.85 6.42 3.97
N THR A 17 2.58 5.33 3.24
CA THR A 17 3.61 4.36 2.85
C THR A 17 3.66 4.20 1.34
N LEU A 18 4.82 3.83 0.81
CA LEU A 18 5.06 3.53 -0.59
C LEU A 18 5.74 2.17 -0.68
N TRP A 19 5.08 1.20 -1.34
CA TRP A 19 5.53 -0.20 -1.45
C TRP A 19 5.87 -0.91 -0.12
N GLY A 20 5.23 -0.48 0.98
CA GLY A 20 5.43 -1.05 2.31
C GLY A 20 6.62 -0.44 3.07
N VAL A 21 7.14 0.69 2.59
CA VAL A 21 8.12 1.54 3.29
C VAL A 21 7.47 2.87 3.62
N ASP A 22 7.96 3.57 4.63
CA ASP A 22 7.55 4.95 4.93
C ASP A 22 7.76 5.85 3.70
N TYR A 23 6.74 6.65 3.37
CA TYR A 23 6.72 7.50 2.17
C TYR A 23 7.94 8.43 2.03
N PRO A 24 8.33 9.24 3.05
CA PRO A 24 9.47 10.15 2.92
C PRO A 24 10.79 9.39 2.68
N LEU A 25 10.97 8.22 3.29
CA LEU A 25 12.19 7.42 3.10
C LEU A 25 12.24 6.76 1.72
N ALA A 26 11.10 6.25 1.25
CA ALA A 26 11.03 5.69 -0.10
C ALA A 26 11.30 6.75 -1.18
N VAL A 27 10.75 7.95 -1.00
CA VAL A 27 11.00 9.10 -1.89
C VAL A 27 12.45 9.54 -1.85
N ALA A 28 13.04 9.68 -0.65
CA ALA A 28 14.45 10.02 -0.51
C ALA A 28 15.36 9.00 -1.21
N ASN A 29 15.12 7.70 -1.02
CA ASN A 29 15.89 6.65 -1.68
C ASN A 29 15.79 6.73 -3.22
N MET A 30 14.59 6.96 -3.76
CA MET A 30 14.40 7.15 -5.20
C MET A 30 15.07 8.42 -5.71
N MET A 31 15.00 9.53 -4.99
CA MET A 31 15.69 10.77 -5.35
C MET A 31 17.20 10.60 -5.39
N PHE A 32 17.80 9.95 -4.37
CA PHE A 32 19.22 9.65 -4.37
C PHE A 32 19.59 8.74 -5.53
N ALA A 33 18.81 7.67 -5.76
CA ALA A 33 19.03 6.77 -6.88
C ALA A 33 19.01 7.52 -8.22
N ALA A 34 18.01 8.37 -8.43
CA ALA A 34 17.90 9.18 -9.64
C ALA A 34 19.07 10.16 -9.78
N ALA A 35 19.48 10.83 -8.70
CA ALA A 35 20.61 11.76 -8.74
C ALA A 35 21.92 11.06 -9.12
N PHE A 36 22.25 9.94 -8.48
CA PHE A 36 23.50 9.20 -8.77
C PHE A 36 23.53 8.57 -10.16
N VAL A 37 22.39 8.11 -10.67
CA VAL A 37 22.29 7.50 -12.00
C VAL A 37 22.25 8.55 -13.11
N ALA A 38 21.42 9.60 -12.95
CA ALA A 38 21.22 10.61 -13.99
C ALA A 38 22.37 11.63 -14.04
N VAL A 39 22.94 12.03 -12.90
CA VAL A 39 24.04 13.01 -12.83
C VAL A 39 25.39 12.29 -12.83
N GLY A 40 25.52 11.23 -12.04
CA GLY A 40 26.78 10.52 -11.85
C GLY A 40 27.06 9.39 -12.85
N HIS A 41 26.09 9.03 -13.72
CA HIS A 41 26.17 7.87 -14.63
C HIS A 41 26.55 6.54 -13.93
N LEU A 42 26.30 6.44 -12.61
CA LEU A 42 26.64 5.28 -11.80
C LEU A 42 25.51 4.25 -11.87
N TRP A 43 25.43 3.53 -12.98
CA TRP A 43 24.36 2.53 -13.21
C TRP A 43 24.32 1.41 -12.15
N TRP A 44 25.48 1.04 -11.58
CA TRP A 44 25.54 0.05 -10.50
C TRP A 44 24.82 0.51 -9.22
N TRP A 45 24.63 1.82 -9.05
CA TRP A 45 23.92 2.40 -7.91
C TRP A 45 22.44 2.00 -7.87
N ILE A 46 21.87 1.61 -9.01
CA ILE A 46 20.50 1.06 -9.05
C ILE A 46 20.40 -0.20 -8.18
N ALA A 47 21.41 -1.09 -8.23
CA ALA A 47 21.42 -2.30 -7.41
C ALA A 47 21.48 -1.96 -5.91
N VAL A 48 22.28 -0.95 -5.54
CA VAL A 48 22.36 -0.45 -4.16
C VAL A 48 21.03 0.12 -3.71
N ALA A 49 20.40 0.95 -4.53
CA ALA A 49 19.10 1.57 -4.22
C ALA A 49 18.00 0.51 -4.04
N VAL A 50 18.00 -0.56 -4.84
CA VAL A 50 17.08 -1.69 -4.69
C VAL A 50 17.34 -2.44 -3.39
N MET A 51 18.61 -2.69 -3.05
CA MET A 51 18.97 -3.35 -1.79
C MET A 51 18.56 -2.52 -0.57
N ILE A 52 18.82 -1.22 -0.58
CA ILE A 52 18.39 -0.28 0.46
C ILE A 52 16.87 -0.30 0.59
N HIS A 53 16.13 -0.20 -0.52
CA HIS A 53 14.67 -0.25 -0.49
C HIS A 53 14.14 -1.58 0.08
N GLY A 54 14.79 -2.71 -0.24
CA GLY A 54 14.49 -4.02 0.32
C GLY A 54 14.71 -4.08 1.84
N LEU A 55 15.82 -3.53 2.33
CA LEU A 55 16.12 -3.42 3.76
C LEU A 55 15.11 -2.53 4.48
N LEU A 56 14.78 -1.37 3.91
CA LEU A 56 13.73 -0.51 4.46
C LEU A 56 12.38 -1.24 4.51
N ARG A 57 12.02 -2.00 3.48
CA ARG A 57 10.78 -2.79 3.46
C ARG A 57 10.78 -3.87 4.55
N MET A 58 11.95 -4.44 4.86
CA MET A 58 12.09 -5.41 5.95
C MET A 58 12.03 -4.75 7.32
N ALA A 59 12.60 -3.56 7.49
CA ALA A 59 12.54 -2.79 8.74
C ALA A 59 11.13 -2.25 9.01
N TYR A 60 10.45 -1.78 7.96
CA TYR A 60 9.09 -1.22 8.00
C TYR A 60 7.98 -2.26 7.84
N ARG A 61 8.25 -3.55 8.08
CA ARG A 61 7.28 -4.67 8.05
C ARG A 61 6.12 -4.56 9.06
N ALA A 62 5.78 -3.35 9.50
CA ALA A 62 4.86 -3.01 10.58
C ALA A 62 3.39 -3.37 10.31
N ASP A 63 2.99 -3.74 9.09
CA ASP A 63 1.64 -4.30 8.88
C ASP A 63 1.59 -5.25 7.65
N PRO A 64 1.76 -6.57 7.83
CA PRO A 64 1.48 -7.54 6.77
C PRO A 64 0.03 -7.43 6.25
N ASP A 65 -0.87 -6.92 7.10
CA ASP A 65 -2.26 -6.68 6.79
C ASP A 65 -2.49 -5.49 5.83
N MET A 66 -1.60 -4.50 5.81
CA MET A 66 -1.76 -3.34 4.94
C MET A 66 -1.59 -3.72 3.47
N PHE A 67 -0.61 -4.57 3.15
CA PHE A 67 -0.39 -5.05 1.80
C PHE A 67 -1.57 -5.92 1.32
N LYS A 68 -2.13 -6.73 2.22
CA LYS A 68 -3.32 -7.55 1.94
C LYS A 68 -4.56 -6.69 1.67
N VAL A 69 -4.77 -5.63 2.46
CA VAL A 69 -5.84 -4.65 2.24
C VAL A 69 -5.63 -3.90 0.94
N TYR A 70 -4.41 -3.44 0.67
CA TYR A 70 -4.06 -2.73 -0.57
C TYR A 70 -4.31 -3.59 -1.81
N ILE A 71 -3.83 -4.85 -1.83
CA ILE A 71 -4.11 -5.78 -2.94
C ILE A 71 -5.61 -6.02 -3.10
N LYS A 72 -6.35 -6.17 -1.99
CA LYS A 72 -7.80 -6.34 -2.04
C LYS A 72 -8.48 -5.12 -2.66
N TYR A 73 -8.04 -3.92 -2.32
CA TYR A 73 -8.52 -2.66 -2.87
C TYR A 73 -8.19 -2.51 -4.37
N VAL A 74 -6.96 -2.81 -4.76
CA VAL A 74 -6.53 -2.83 -6.18
C VAL A 74 -7.37 -3.82 -6.99
N LYS A 75 -7.64 -5.01 -6.43
CA LYS A 75 -8.52 -6.01 -7.06
C LYS A 75 -9.98 -5.56 -7.15
N GLN A 76 -10.46 -4.72 -6.23
CA GLN A 76 -11.80 -4.13 -6.30
C GLN A 76 -11.90 -3.01 -7.37
N GLY A 77 -10.78 -2.46 -7.84
CA GLY A 77 -10.77 -1.43 -8.88
C GLY A 77 -11.53 -0.17 -8.48
N HIS A 78 -12.06 0.57 -9.48
CA HIS A 78 -12.90 1.75 -9.22
C HIS A 78 -14.31 1.41 -8.71
N GLN A 79 -14.64 0.13 -8.51
CA GLN A 79 -15.90 -0.28 -7.90
C GLN A 79 -15.81 -0.16 -6.38
N TYR A 80 -15.74 1.08 -5.89
CA TYR A 80 -16.05 1.37 -4.51
C TYR A 80 -17.55 1.61 -4.40
N GLU A 81 -18.33 0.53 -4.27
CA GLU A 81 -19.77 0.64 -3.98
C GLU A 81 -19.92 0.72 -2.44
N PRO A 82 -20.27 1.89 -1.89
CA PRO A 82 -20.35 2.09 -0.45
C PRO A 82 -21.54 1.36 0.19
N ALA A 83 -22.55 1.00 -0.59
CA ALA A 83 -23.70 0.21 -0.18
C ALA A 83 -24.06 -0.78 -1.31
N TRP A 84 -24.61 -1.94 -0.92
CA TRP A 84 -25.18 -2.86 -1.88
C TRP A 84 -26.36 -2.19 -2.60
N HIS A 85 -26.36 -2.24 -3.92
CA HIS A 85 -27.48 -1.84 -4.77
C HIS A 85 -27.95 -3.05 -5.57
N PRO A 86 -29.23 -3.12 -5.99
CA PRO A 86 -29.74 -4.19 -6.83
C PRO A 86 -28.91 -4.41 -8.11
N ASP A 87 -28.30 -3.35 -8.62
CA ASP A 87 -27.48 -3.35 -9.84
C ASP A 87 -25.99 -3.64 -9.57
N SER A 88 -25.59 -3.86 -8.31
CA SER A 88 -24.20 -4.13 -7.93
C SER A 88 -23.77 -5.53 -8.37
N LYS A 89 -22.55 -5.64 -8.91
CA LYS A 89 -21.98 -6.95 -9.32
C LYS A 89 -21.58 -7.83 -8.13
N ASN A 90 -21.46 -7.24 -6.94
CA ASN A 90 -21.05 -7.93 -5.73
C ASN A 90 -22.26 -8.10 -4.80
N PRO A 91 -22.77 -9.33 -4.60
CA PRO A 91 -23.87 -9.56 -3.66
C PRO A 91 -23.45 -9.18 -2.24
N PRO A 92 -24.41 -8.80 -1.37
CA PRO A 92 -24.09 -8.46 0.00
C PRO A 92 -23.62 -9.74 0.71
N PRO A 93 -22.70 -9.65 1.68
CA PRO A 93 -22.31 -10.82 2.48
C PRO A 93 -23.57 -11.42 3.14
N GLY A 94 -23.79 -12.74 3.05
CA GLY A 94 -25.06 -13.35 3.48
C GLY A 94 -25.52 -12.93 4.89
N GLY A 95 -26.80 -12.57 5.03
CA GLY A 95 -27.42 -12.15 6.29
C GLY A 95 -28.05 -10.75 6.31
N TRP A 96 -28.19 -10.07 5.16
CA TRP A 96 -28.86 -8.75 5.02
C TRP A 96 -30.19 -8.80 4.26
N ALA A 97 -30.87 -9.96 4.28
CA ALA A 97 -32.25 -10.09 3.80
C ALA A 97 -33.22 -9.81 4.95
#